data_AF-A0A351MH86-F1
#
_entry.id   AF-A0A351MH86-F1
#
_cell.length_a   1.000
_cell.length_b   1.000
_cell.length_c   1.000
_cell.angle_alpha   90.00
_cell.angle_beta   90.00
_cell.angle_gamma   90.00
#
_symmetry.space_group_name_H-M   'P 1'
#
loop_
_entity.id
_entity.type
_entity.pdbx_description
1 polymer ?
#
loop_
_entity_poly.entity_id
_entity_poly.type
_entity_poly.pdbx_seq_one_letter_code
_entity_poly.pdbx_strand_id
1 'polypeptide(L)'
;MANQHNVIFEAARLHFEQGLKQDDVARRLRVSRPTVARYLAMARDMGFVAVRVLDPKSHAYLHDLEIHLLERYPHLREAILTASRPEIVECGASAA
;
A
#
# COMPACT_ATOMS: atom_id res chain seq x y z
N MET A 1 -22.98 -14.09 -6.57
CA MET A 1 -21.86 -13.18 -6.87
C MET A 1 -21.36 -12.42 -5.62
N ALA A 2 -22.22 -11.82 -4.80
CA ALA A 2 -21.80 -11.08 -3.58
C ALA A 2 -21.05 -11.90 -2.51
N ASN A 3 -21.32 -13.21 -2.38
CA ASN A 3 -20.69 -14.05 -1.36
C ASN A 3 -19.18 -14.27 -1.62
N GLN A 4 -18.77 -14.26 -2.89
CA GLN A 4 -17.39 -14.59 -3.25
C GLN A 4 -16.43 -13.43 -2.97
N HIS A 5 -16.85 -12.17 -3.18
CA HIS A 5 -16.06 -10.99 -2.78
C HIS A 5 -15.82 -10.95 -1.27
N ASN A 6 -16.83 -11.31 -0.46
CA ASN A 6 -16.69 -11.33 0.99
C ASN A 6 -15.64 -12.37 1.45
N VAL A 7 -15.71 -13.60 0.93
CA VAL A 7 -14.73 -14.64 1.28
C VAL A 7 -13.31 -14.26 0.84
N ILE A 8 -13.16 -13.60 -0.31
CA ILE A 8 -11.86 -13.12 -0.80
C ILE A 8 -11.31 -12.00 0.09
N PHE A 9 -12.16 -11.04 0.47
CA PHE A 9 -11.79 -9.97 1.40
C PHE A 9 -11.37 -10.54 2.76
N GLU A 10 -12.14 -11.49 3.31
CA GLU A 10 -11.80 -12.13 4.58
C GLU A 10 -10.51 -12.94 4.51
N ALA A 11 -10.25 -13.66 3.40
CA ALA A 11 -8.96 -14.33 3.19
C ALA A 11 -7.78 -13.35 3.21
N ALA A 12 -7.93 -12.20 2.57
CA ALA A 12 -6.92 -11.14 2.58
C ALA A 12 -6.72 -10.55 3.97
N ARG A 13 -7.80 -10.27 4.71
CA ARG A 13 -7.74 -9.74 6.08
C ARG A 13 -7.00 -10.68 7.02
N LEU A 14 -7.37 -11.97 7.02
CA LEU A 14 -6.72 -12.99 7.84
C LEU A 14 -5.21 -13.08 7.54
N HIS A 15 -4.83 -13.01 6.26
CA HIS A 15 -3.43 -13.15 5.87
C HIS A 15 -2.58 -11.89 6.13
N PHE A 16 -3.02 -10.73 5.62
CA PHE A 16 -2.21 -9.51 5.62
C PHE A 16 -2.39 -8.67 6.89
N GLU A 17 -3.59 -8.64 7.49
CA GLU A 17 -3.84 -7.87 8.71
C GLU A 17 -3.51 -8.69 9.96
N GLN A 18 -3.91 -9.96 10.00
CA GLN A 18 -3.72 -10.82 11.18
C GLN A 18 -2.46 -11.70 11.11
N GLY A 19 -1.71 -11.65 10.00
CA GLY A 19 -0.44 -12.37 9.85
C GLY A 19 -0.56 -13.90 9.80
N LEU A 20 -1.77 -14.45 9.56
CA LEU A 20 -1.97 -15.90 9.50
C LEU A 20 -1.28 -16.50 8.27
N LYS A 21 -0.68 -17.68 8.43
CA LYS A 21 -0.15 -18.43 7.28
C LYS A 21 -1.31 -18.92 6.41
N GLN A 22 -1.05 -19.11 5.11
CA GLN A 22 -2.10 -19.56 4.17
C GLN A 22 -2.76 -20.88 4.59
N ASP A 23 -2.03 -21.77 5.27
CA ASP A 23 -2.57 -23.03 5.81
C ASP A 23 -3.56 -22.78 6.96
N ASP A 24 -3.31 -21.77 7.78
CA ASP A 24 -4.20 -21.38 8.88
C ASP A 24 -5.46 -20.69 8.35
N VAL A 25 -5.29 -19.82 7.35
CA VAL A 25 -6.41 -19.20 6.62
C VAL A 25 -7.27 -20.28 5.94
N ALA A 26 -6.65 -21.29 5.33
CA ALA A 26 -7.34 -22.40 4.68
C ALA A 26 -8.19 -23.19 5.67
N ARG A 27 -7.62 -23.53 6.84
CA ARG A 27 -8.35 -24.19 7.93
C ARG A 27 -9.52 -23.35 8.43
N ARG A 28 -9.31 -22.04 8.62
CA ARG A 28 -10.34 -21.12 9.15
C ARG A 28 -11.50 -20.90 8.18
N LEU A 29 -11.20 -20.77 6.88
CA LEU A 29 -12.20 -20.61 5.82
C LEU A 29 -12.76 -21.94 5.29
N ARG A 30 -12.27 -23.08 5.79
CA ARG A 30 -12.65 -24.43 5.35
C ARG A 30 -12.48 -24.64 3.85
N VAL A 31 -11.38 -24.14 3.30
CA VAL A 31 -11.02 -24.29 1.89
C VAL A 31 -9.62 -24.89 1.76
N SER A 32 -9.25 -25.29 0.54
CA SER A 32 -7.88 -25.76 0.28
C SER A 32 -6.87 -24.61 0.31
N ARG A 33 -5.61 -24.90 0.64
CA ARG A 33 -4.50 -23.92 0.54
C ARG A 33 -4.36 -23.31 -0.86
N PRO A 34 -4.43 -24.08 -1.98
CA PRO A 34 -4.49 -23.49 -3.33
C PRO A 34 -5.65 -22.50 -3.52
N THR A 35 -6.81 -22.78 -2.92
CA THR A 35 -7.97 -21.86 -2.97
C THR A 35 -7.64 -20.54 -2.27
N VAL A 36 -6.97 -20.58 -1.11
CA VAL A 36 -6.52 -19.36 -0.42
C VAL A 36 -5.54 -18.57 -1.27
N ALA A 37 -4.55 -19.22 -1.86
CA ALA A 37 -3.59 -18.55 -2.75
C ALA A 37 -4.31 -17.83 -3.91
N ARG A 38 -5.31 -18.49 -4.51
CA ARG A 38 -6.16 -17.88 -5.55
C ARG A 38 -6.96 -16.70 -5.01
N TYR A 39 -7.56 -16.79 -3.82
CA TYR A 39 -8.28 -15.66 -3.22
C TYR A 39 -7.37 -14.47 -2.96
N LEU A 40 -6.16 -14.68 -2.45
CA LEU A 40 -5.20 -13.60 -2.23
C LEU A 40 -4.77 -12.93 -3.54
N ALA A 41 -4.61 -13.70 -4.63
CA ALA A 41 -4.37 -13.14 -5.96
C ALA A 41 -5.55 -12.28 -6.42
N MET A 42 -6.77 -12.82 -6.36
CA MET A 42 -7.98 -12.08 -6.71
C MET A 42 -8.17 -10.82 -5.85
N ALA A 43 -7.81 -10.84 -4.57
CA ALA A 43 -7.88 -9.68 -3.70
C ALA A 43 -6.96 -8.54 -4.16
N ARG A 44 -5.80 -8.88 -4.76
CA ARG A 44 -4.90 -7.89 -5.37
C ARG A 44 -5.49 -7.36 -6.67
N ASP A 45 -6.00 -8.24 -7.52
CA ASP A 45 -6.58 -7.87 -8.82
C ASP A 45 -7.81 -6.98 -8.66
N MET A 46 -8.62 -7.20 -7.62
CA MET A 46 -9.79 -6.39 -7.28
C MET A 46 -9.46 -5.12 -6.50
N GLY A 47 -8.19 -4.91 -6.13
CA GLY A 47 -7.77 -3.73 -5.36
C GLY A 47 -8.13 -3.76 -3.86
N PHE A 48 -8.51 -4.91 -3.30
CA PHE A 48 -8.71 -5.07 -1.85
C PHE A 48 -7.37 -5.05 -1.08
N VAL A 49 -6.26 -5.34 -1.75
CA VAL A 49 -4.92 -5.35 -1.17
C VAL A 49 -3.93 -4.61 -2.06
N ALA A 50 -3.18 -3.69 -1.47
CA ALA A 50 -2.01 -3.07 -2.07
C ALA A 50 -0.77 -3.39 -1.24
N VAL A 51 0.18 -4.15 -1.80
CA VAL A 51 1.47 -4.43 -1.15
C VAL A 51 2.49 -3.43 -1.64
N ARG A 52 3.10 -2.67 -0.72
CA ARG A 52 4.16 -1.72 -1.03
C ARG A 52 5.47 -2.18 -0.38
N VAL A 53 6.52 -2.27 -1.19
CA VAL A 53 7.88 -2.40 -0.70
C VAL A 53 8.50 -1.02 -0.73
N LEU A 54 8.90 -0.51 0.42
CA LEU A 54 9.57 0.78 0.55
C LEU A 54 11.07 0.55 0.51
N ASP A 55 11.78 1.23 -0.39
CA ASP A 55 13.25 1.19 -0.40
C ASP A 55 13.77 2.03 0.79
N PRO A 56 14.59 1.45 1.69
CA PRO A 56 15.21 2.20 2.78
C PRO A 56 15.96 3.46 2.32
N LYS A 57 16.56 3.44 1.12
CA LYS A 57 17.30 4.58 0.54
C LYS A 57 16.40 5.66 -0.02
N SER A 58 15.20 5.30 -0.46
CA SER A 58 14.24 6.27 -1.00
C SER A 58 13.70 7.24 0.07
N HIS A 59 13.80 6.88 1.37
CA HIS A 59 13.51 7.79 2.48
C HIS A 59 14.68 8.70 2.85
N ALA A 60 15.94 8.25 2.66
CA ALA A 60 17.10 9.09 2.88
C ALA A 60 17.08 10.34 1.97
N TYR A 61 16.72 10.16 0.69
CA TYR A 61 16.57 11.28 -0.24
C TYR A 61 15.45 12.26 0.17
N LEU A 62 14.32 11.76 0.71
CA LEU A 62 13.26 12.63 1.20
C LEU A 62 13.71 13.43 2.42
N HIS A 63 14.49 12.82 3.32
CA HIS A 63 15.04 13.51 4.47
C HIS A 63 16.06 14.59 4.06
N ASP A 64 16.97 14.27 3.15
CA ASP A 64 17.93 15.26 2.62
C ASP A 64 17.21 16.43 1.94
N LEU A 65 16.14 16.14 1.20
CA LEU A 65 15.30 17.16 0.56
C LEU A 65 14.51 18.01 1.57
N GLU A 66 14.04 17.41 2.66
CA GLU A 66 13.37 18.13 3.77
C GLU A 66 14.30 19.19 4.36
N ILE A 67 15.53 18.78 4.69
CA ILE A 67 16.57 19.66 5.22
C ILE A 67 16.84 20.81 4.24
N HIS A 68 17.02 20.49 2.96
CA HIS A 68 17.31 21.48 1.93
C HIS A 68 16.18 22.51 1.75
N LEU A 69 14.92 22.09 1.91
CA LEU A 69 13.77 22.99 1.83
C LEU A 69 13.69 23.94 3.03
N LEU A 70 13.98 23.44 4.23
CA LEU A 70 13.98 24.26 5.45
C LEU A 70 15.16 25.26 5.46
N GLU A 71 16.33 24.88 4.95
CA GLU A 71 17.47 25.79 4.77
C GLU A 71 17.18 26.89 3.75
N ARG A 72 16.56 26.54 2.62
CA ARG A 72 16.25 27.48 1.54
C ARG A 72 15.11 28.43 1.89
N TYR A 73 14.14 27.98 2.69
CA TYR A 73 12.95 28.74 3.06
C TYR A 73 12.81 28.83 4.59
N PRO A 74 13.58 29.72 5.25
CA PRO A 74 13.65 29.79 6.71
C PRO A 74 12.36 30.28 7.40
N HIS A 75 11.35 30.70 6.64
CA HIS A 75 10.02 31.05 7.17
C HIS A 75 9.08 29.83 7.24
N LEU A 76 9.47 28.68 6.70
CA LEU A 76 8.73 27.44 6.86
C LEU A 76 8.99 26.84 8.24
N ARG A 77 7.91 26.44 8.92
CA ARG A 77 7.98 25.80 10.24
C ARG A 77 8.27 24.30 10.15
N GLU A 78 7.80 23.66 9.08
CA GLU A 78 7.87 22.21 8.85
C GLU A 78 7.66 21.92 7.35
N ALA A 79 8.28 20.85 6.83
CA ALA A 79 8.12 20.42 5.44
C ALA A 79 7.78 18.93 5.37
N ILE A 80 6.51 18.59 5.10
CA ILE A 80 6.06 17.20 5.00
C ILE A 80 6.22 16.72 3.56
N LEU A 81 7.15 15.78 3.33
CA LEU A 81 7.41 15.21 2.02
C LEU A 81 6.75 13.84 1.87
N THR A 82 5.93 13.71 0.83
CA THR A 82 5.38 12.43 0.41
C THR A 82 5.96 12.06 -0.95
N ALA A 83 6.30 10.78 -1.12
CA ALA A 83 6.67 10.27 -2.44
C ALA A 83 5.44 10.36 -3.34
N SER A 84 5.38 11.38 -4.19
CA SER A 84 4.33 11.47 -5.20
C SER A 84 4.50 10.34 -6.21
N ARG A 85 3.38 9.70 -6.59
CA ARG A 85 3.36 8.84 -7.78
C ARG A 85 3.79 9.68 -8.98
N PRO A 86 4.74 9.24 -9.83
CA PRO A 86 5.03 9.95 -11.08
C PRO A 86 3.80 10.06 -12.00
N GLU A 87 2.75 9.26 -11.79
CA GLU A 87 1.54 9.22 -12.63
C GLU A 87 0.38 10.11 -12.16
N ILE A 88 0.42 10.73 -10.96
CA ILE A 88 -0.72 11.51 -10.41
C ILE A 88 -0.34 12.97 -10.10
N VAL A 89 0.66 13.52 -10.77
CA VAL A 89 0.86 14.98 -10.77
C VAL A 89 0.47 15.49 -12.15
N GLU A 90 -0.82 15.70 -12.38
CA GLU A 90 -1.21 16.78 -13.28
C GLU A 90 -0.71 18.05 -12.62
N CYS A 91 0.45 18.51 -13.07
CA CYS A 91 0.96 19.82 -12.70
C CYS A 91 -0.06 20.81 -13.22
N GLY A 92 -0.97 21.23 -12.33
CA GLY A 92 -1.88 22.33 -12.59
C GLY A 92 -1.01 23.53 -12.96
N ALA A 93 -0.93 23.79 -14.25
CA ALA A 93 -0.39 25.03 -14.77
C ALA A 93 -1.23 26.16 -14.18
N SER A 94 -0.74 26.74 -13.10
CA SER A 94 -1.14 28.06 -12.65
C SER A 94 0.10 28.94 -12.74
N ALA A 95 0.44 29.28 -13.99
CA ALA A 95 1.18 30.50 -14.26
C ALA A 95 0.22 31.67 -14.01
N ALA A 96 0.56 32.50 -13.03
CA ALA A 96 0.12 33.88 -12.92
C ALA A 96 1.27 34.69 -12.34
#